data_AF-A0A7C2IP32-F1
#
_entry.id   AF-A0A7C2IP32-F1
#
_cell.length_a   1.000
_cell.length_b   1.000
_cell.length_c   1.000
_cell.angle_alpha   90.00
_cell.angle_beta   90.00
_cell.angle_gamma   90.00
#
_symmetry.space_group_name_H-M   'P 1'
#
loop_
_entity.id
_entity.type
_entity.pdbx_description
1 polymer ?
#
loop_
_entity_poly.entity_id
_entity_poly.type
_entity_poly.pdbx_seq_one_letter_code
_entity_poly.pdbx_strand_id
1 'polypeptide(L)'
;MKRCPTCQRTYTDEMLKFCRADGATLVILPPASSDNEPTVDLSITQQGAETTQFRSSPSIAVLPFVHMSSDPDNDYFCDGLAEELLNALAKIE
;
A
#
# COMPACT_ATOMS: atom_id res chain seq x y z
N MET A 1 -2.52 -7.75 17.18
CA MET A 1 -1.19 -7.07 17.16
C MET A 1 -0.52 -7.36 15.83
N LYS A 2 -0.04 -6.35 15.12
CA LYS A 2 0.63 -6.52 13.83
C LYS A 2 2.14 -6.33 13.96
N ARG A 3 2.96 -7.17 13.32
CA ARG A 3 4.43 -7.11 13.41
C ARG A 3 5.05 -6.90 12.05
N CYS A 4 6.08 -6.05 12.01
CA CYS A 4 6.88 -5.85 10.81
C CYS A 4 7.90 -7.00 10.64
N PRO A 5 8.00 -7.65 9.47
CA PRO A 5 8.99 -8.71 9.23
C PRO A 5 10.44 -8.18 9.15
N THR A 6 10.62 -6.92 8.73
CA THR A 6 11.94 -6.30 8.51
C THR A 6 12.55 -5.73 9.80
N CYS A 7 11.85 -4.80 10.47
CA CYS A 7 12.36 -4.14 11.67
C CYS A 7 11.84 -4.73 13.00
N GLN A 8 11.03 -5.79 12.94
CA GLN A 8 10.51 -6.52 14.10
C GLN A 8 9.64 -5.72 15.08
N ARG A 9 9.30 -4.46 14.77
CA ARG A 9 8.39 -3.62 15.57
C ARG A 9 6.96 -4.15 15.52
N THR A 10 6.29 -4.06 16.68
CA THR A 10 4.90 -4.44 16.85
C THR A 10 4.05 -3.18 16.97
N TYR A 11 2.99 -3.12 16.18
CA TYR A 11 2.02 -2.04 16.18
C TYR A 11 0.68 -2.56 16.72
N THR A 12 0.09 -1.78 17.62
CA THR A 12 -1.23 -2.02 18.21
C THR A 12 -2.36 -1.44 17.38
N ASP A 13 -2.04 -0.48 16.51
CA ASP A 13 -2.99 0.13 15.59
C ASP A 13 -3.38 -0.85 14.48
N GLU A 14 -4.66 -1.20 14.45
CA GLU A 14 -5.21 -2.16 13.49
C GLU A 14 -5.40 -1.58 12.09
N MET A 15 -5.52 -0.25 11.96
CA MET A 15 -5.59 0.44 10.67
C MET A 15 -4.23 0.52 9.98
N LEU A 16 -3.13 0.42 10.74
CA LEU A 16 -1.79 0.34 10.17
C LEU A 16 -1.61 -0.96 9.37
N LYS A 17 -1.48 -0.82 8.05
CA LYS A 17 -1.16 -1.92 7.13
C LYS A 17 0.34 -2.04 6.86
N PHE A 18 1.10 -0.95 7.04
CA PHE A 18 2.51 -0.84 6.69
C PHE A 18 3.35 -0.35 7.87
N CYS A 19 4.61 -0.77 7.91
CA CYS A 19 5.59 -0.29 8.87
C CYS A 19 5.97 1.16 8.58
N ARG A 20 5.98 2.01 9.61
CA ARG A 20 6.30 3.44 9.49
C ARG A 20 7.78 3.75 9.21
N ALA A 21 8.69 2.79 9.35
CA ALA A 21 10.13 3.00 9.16
C ALA A 21 10.64 2.49 7.80
N ASP A 22 10.06 1.41 7.29
CA ASP A 22 10.59 0.64 6.17
C ASP A 22 9.52 0.26 5.13
N GLY A 23 8.26 0.66 5.33
CA GLY A 23 7.16 0.44 4.38
C GLY A 23 6.69 -1.01 4.24
N ALA A 24 7.32 -1.96 4.92
CA ALA A 24 6.96 -3.38 4.84
C ALA A 24 5.54 -3.65 5.39
N THR A 25 4.81 -4.55 4.74
CA THR A 25 3.47 -4.96 5.16
C THR A 25 3.51 -5.64 6.53
N LEU A 26 2.67 -5.19 7.45
CA LEU A 26 2.61 -5.76 8.79
C LEU A 26 1.76 -7.04 8.80
N VAL A 27 2.30 -8.12 9.36
CA VAL A 27 1.59 -9.39 9.48
C VAL A 27 0.83 -9.49 10.80
N ILE A 28 -0.38 -10.03 10.77
CA ILE A 28 -1.18 -10.32 11.96
C ILE A 28 -0.65 -11.63 12.53
N LEU A 29 -0.03 -11.61 13.71
CA LEU A 29 0.21 -12.87 14.41
C LEU A 29 -1.12 -13.33 15.03
N PRO A 30 -1.56 -14.58 14.78
CA PRO A 30 -2.65 -15.17 15.55
C PRO A 30 -2.25 -15.20 17.04
N PRO A 31 -3.17 -14.89 17.97
CA PRO A 31 -2.89 -15.00 19.38
C PRO A 31 -2.58 -16.45 19.71
N ALA A 32 -1.41 -16.70 20.30
CA ALA A 32 -1.07 -17.98 20.87
C ALA A 32 -1.88 -18.18 22.17
N SER A 33 -3.07 -18.74 22.06
CA SER A 33 -3.76 -19.37 23.19
C SER A 33 -4.79 -20.36 22.67
N SER A 34 -4.48 -21.62 22.92
CA SER A 34 -5.39 -22.77 22.97
C SER A 34 -6.73 -22.38 23.58
N ASP A 35 -7.82 -22.80 22.96
CA ASP A 35 -8.93 -23.57 23.57
C ASP A 35 -10.10 -23.64 22.57
N ASN A 36 -10.68 -24.83 22.51
CA ASN A 36 -11.70 -25.37 21.63
C ASN A 36 -13.11 -24.75 21.81
N GLU A 37 -13.81 -24.45 20.70
CA GLU A 37 -15.10 -25.08 20.28
C GLU A 37 -15.75 -24.27 19.12
N PRO A 38 -16.51 -24.94 18.24
CA PRO A 38 -17.07 -24.41 17.01
C PRO A 38 -18.41 -23.71 17.23
N THR A 39 -18.90 -23.00 16.20
CA THR A 39 -20.28 -22.49 15.99
C THR A 39 -20.34 -20.96 15.87
N VAL A 40 -20.22 -20.46 14.64
CA VAL A 40 -21.37 -20.01 13.82
C VAL A 40 -20.85 -19.79 12.38
N ASP A 41 -21.25 -20.65 11.45
CA ASP A 41 -21.07 -20.42 10.01
C ASP A 41 -22.07 -19.34 9.57
N LEU A 42 -21.67 -18.08 9.70
CA LEU A 42 -22.15 -17.05 8.79
C LEU A 42 -21.21 -17.13 7.61
N SER A 43 -21.63 -17.87 6.59
CA SER A 43 -21.07 -17.84 5.24
C SER A 43 -21.28 -16.44 4.64
N ILE A 44 -20.56 -15.46 5.19
CA ILE A 44 -19.96 -14.45 4.35
C ILE A 44 -18.95 -15.25 3.56
N THR A 45 -19.29 -15.53 2.31
CA THR A 45 -18.32 -15.81 1.27
C THR A 45 -17.45 -14.56 1.14
N GLN A 46 -16.60 -14.30 2.13
CA GLN A 46 -15.37 -13.56 1.94
C GLN A 46 -14.58 -14.47 1.02
N GLN A 47 -14.84 -14.25 -0.27
CA GLN A 47 -13.97 -14.59 -1.38
C GLN A 47 -12.57 -14.60 -0.82
N GLY A 48 -11.95 -15.77 -0.89
CA GLY A 48 -10.65 -16.00 -0.33
C GLY A 48 -9.77 -14.80 -0.62
N ALA A 49 -8.92 -14.48 0.34
CA ALA A 49 -7.62 -13.98 -0.03
C ALA A 49 -7.03 -15.04 -0.97
N GLU A 50 -7.36 -14.94 -2.26
CA GLU A 50 -6.39 -15.17 -3.29
C GLU A 50 -5.20 -14.38 -2.78
N THR A 51 -4.18 -15.11 -2.35
CA THR A 51 -2.83 -14.74 -2.68
C THR A 51 -2.79 -14.60 -4.20
N THR A 52 -3.42 -13.54 -4.74
CA THR A 52 -2.90 -12.86 -5.90
C THR A 52 -1.52 -12.53 -5.42
N GLN A 53 -0.56 -13.38 -5.79
CA GLN A 53 0.79 -12.91 -5.87
C GLN A 53 0.64 -11.64 -6.68
N PHE A 54 0.68 -10.50 -5.98
CA PHE A 54 0.98 -9.24 -6.59
C PHE A 54 2.40 -9.51 -7.05
N ARG A 55 2.51 -10.14 -8.23
CA ARG A 55 3.72 -10.13 -9.02
C ARG A 55 3.96 -8.65 -9.05
N SER A 56 4.95 -8.23 -8.27
CA SER A 56 5.32 -6.83 -8.13
C SER A 56 5.91 -6.49 -9.48
N SER A 57 5.03 -6.35 -10.48
CA SER A 57 5.33 -5.70 -11.71
C SER A 57 5.88 -4.34 -11.28
N PRO A 58 7.05 -3.96 -11.81
CA PRO A 58 7.63 -2.68 -11.47
C PRO A 58 6.55 -1.61 -11.72
N SER A 59 6.15 -0.92 -10.65
CA SER A 59 5.07 0.07 -10.69
C SER A 59 5.64 1.40 -10.24
N ILE A 60 5.34 2.46 -11.00
CA ILE A 60 5.80 3.81 -10.73
C ILE A 60 4.56 4.69 -10.60
N ALA A 61 4.47 5.44 -9.51
CA ALA A 61 3.44 6.46 -9.31
C ALA A 61 4.04 7.84 -9.62
N VAL A 62 3.36 8.60 -10.49
CA VAL A 62 3.71 10.00 -10.77
C VAL A 62 2.78 10.89 -9.96
N LEU A 63 3.36 11.70 -9.08
CA LEU A 63 2.65 12.71 -8.29
C LEU A 63 2.74 14.08 -8.99
N PRO A 64 1.76 14.98 -8.79
CA PRO A 64 1.86 16.35 -9.27
C PRO A 64 3.15 17.02 -8.77
N PHE A 65 3.81 17.77 -9.66
CA PHE A 65 5.02 18.49 -9.30
C PHE A 65 4.69 19.71 -8.44
N VAL A 66 5.47 19.92 -7.38
CA VAL A 66 5.33 21.13 -6.55
C VAL A 66 5.92 22.30 -7.32
N HIS A 67 5.09 23.30 -7.58
CA HIS A 67 5.52 24.55 -8.18
C HIS A 67 6.40 25.34 -7.19
N MET A 68 7.69 25.49 -7.49
CA MET A 68 8.69 26.20 -6.66
C MET A 68 9.06 27.58 -7.20
N SER A 69 8.52 27.96 -8.36
CA SER A 69 8.73 29.28 -8.95
C SER A 69 7.77 30.31 -8.33
N SER A 70 8.16 31.58 -8.36
CA SER A 70 7.28 32.68 -7.91
C SER A 70 6.34 33.19 -9.02
N ASP A 71 6.41 32.57 -10.20
CA ASP A 71 5.72 33.01 -11.41
C ASP A 71 4.48 32.14 -11.66
N PRO A 72 3.26 32.70 -11.59
CA PRO A 72 2.00 31.95 -11.60
C PRO A 72 1.71 31.25 -12.93
N ASP A 73 2.41 31.56 -14.02
CA ASP A 73 2.23 30.85 -15.30
C ASP A 73 2.82 29.42 -15.26
N ASN A 74 3.69 29.12 -14.29
CA ASN A 74 4.34 27.81 -14.15
C ASN A 74 3.53 26.76 -13.38
N ASP A 75 2.36 27.10 -12.80
CA ASP A 75 1.48 26.11 -12.16
C ASP A 75 0.95 25.09 -13.19
N TYR A 76 0.48 25.58 -14.35
CA TYR A 76 0.02 24.71 -15.44
C TYR A 76 1.16 23.94 -16.11
N PHE A 77 2.38 24.47 -16.03
CA PHE A 77 3.57 23.78 -16.53
C PHE A 77 3.86 22.52 -15.70
N CYS A 78 3.78 22.62 -14.37
CA CYS A 78 3.99 21.49 -13.46
C CYS A 78 2.98 20.36 -13.71
N ASP A 79 1.70 20.71 -13.89
CA ASP A 79 0.65 19.74 -14.19
C ASP A 79 0.83 19.11 -15.58
N GLY A 80 1.12 19.93 -16.61
CA GLY A 80 1.38 19.44 -17.97
C GLY A 80 2.58 18.49 -18.04
N LEU A 81 3.63 18.75 -17.28
CA LEU A 81 4.78 17.85 -17.17
C LEU A 81 4.43 16.52 -16.49
N ALA A 82 3.60 16.54 -15.45
CA ALA A 82 3.15 15.33 -14.77
C ALA A 82 2.35 14.43 -15.74
N GLU A 83 1.48 15.03 -16.54
CA GLU A 83 0.66 14.32 -17.53
C GLU A 83 1.50 13.73 -18.68
N GLU A 84 2.45 14.51 -19.22
CA GLU A 84 3.39 14.02 -20.25
C GLU A 84 4.22 12.82 -19.75
N LEU A 85 4.71 12.87 -18.50
CA LEU A 85 5.48 11.78 -17.92
C LEU A 85 4.63 10.52 -17.74
N LEU A 86 3.38 10.69 -17.29
CA LEU A 86 2.44 9.58 -17.11
C LEU A 86 2.12 8.90 -18.44
N ASN A 87 1.90 9.67 -19.50
CA ASN A 87 1.68 9.18 -20.86
C ASN A 87 2.92 8.51 -21.46
N ALA A 88 4.12 9.01 -21.16
CA ALA A 88 5.36 8.42 -21.63
C ALA A 88 5.63 7.08 -20.93
N LEU A 89 5.49 7.02 -19.61
CA LEU A 89 5.69 5.80 -18.82
C LEU A 89 4.66 4.72 -19.16
N ALA A 90 3.43 5.10 -19.51
CA ALA A 90 2.39 4.16 -19.91
C ALA A 90 2.68 3.41 -21.23
N LYS A 91 3.64 3.87 -22.04
CA LYS A 91 4.03 3.23 -23.31
C LYS A 91 5.21 2.25 -23.16
N ILE A 92 5.77 2.14 -21.96
CA ILE A 92 6.91 1.27 -21.68
C ILE A 92 6.38 -0.11 -21.27
N GLU A 93 6.83 -1.17 -21.95
CA GLU A 93 6.49 -2.57 -21.65
C GLU A 93 7.59 -3.30 -20.86
#